data_AF-W4LUF4-F1
#
_entry.id   AF-W4LUF4-F1
#
_cell.length_a   1.000
_cell.length_b   1.000
_cell.length_c   1.000
_cell.angle_alpha   90.00
_cell.angle_beta   90.00
_cell.angle_gamma   90.00
#
_symmetry.space_group_name_H-M   'P 1'
#
loop_
_entity.id
_entity.type
_entity.pdbx_description
1 polymer ?
#
loop_
_entity_poly.entity_id
_entity_poly.type
_entity_poly.pdbx_seq_one_letter_code
_entity_poly.pdbx_strand_id
1 'polypeptide(L)'
;MFAALLAQCRVLIYIGLFGSFLLGAGASFAHAQSLCPPPVEAAAWQASQPCEPHQTPERSPIALRTPLPDQVRWLNRQLVGTTPKGEFRFAIAPHVVDLTGSSLIALNLRFRYGITTNWMVGFRLRTYTDNPFTDDERSDPGIGDILFETKYRLPAWRALRLQSAIGLKVLVPLTNNENRSDGVIHVAPGLTLMRPLTSWLPLHLYNRVGIDFATGDIVRTPVADEIQETFFLWAWGLVYTVPSAHLFFDVAWQTNVFIKGGDRHNLLITPGIRYEIPKLSWLPGLWTIEFGLRIGLVDTQDRYDLGFRITLDRPKRKPQRSGRQSFRAPASFMPGHVNMASLAGSPIPGFRSVTRGEGF
;
A
#
# COMPACT_ATOMS: atom_id res chain seq x y z
N MET A 1 3.11 -8.76 38.77
CA MET A 1 3.57 -8.93 37.36
C MET A 1 2.75 -9.93 36.55
N PHE A 2 2.23 -11.03 37.12
CA PHE A 2 1.43 -12.02 36.37
C PHE A 2 0.00 -11.57 35.98
N ALA A 3 -0.60 -10.63 36.73
CA ALA A 3 -1.95 -10.11 36.41
C ALA A 3 -1.98 -9.18 35.18
N ALA A 4 -0.85 -8.61 34.76
CA ALA A 4 -0.76 -7.73 33.59
C ALA A 4 -0.71 -8.52 32.27
N LEU A 5 -0.24 -9.77 32.29
CA LEU A 5 -0.22 -10.65 31.10
C LEU A 5 -1.62 -11.17 30.74
N LEU A 6 -2.47 -11.42 31.75
CA LEU A 6 -3.85 -11.90 31.52
C LEU A 6 -4.78 -10.81 30.96
N ALA A 7 -4.47 -9.53 31.17
CA ALA A 7 -5.20 -8.42 30.56
C ALA A 7 -4.91 -8.28 29.06
N GLN A 8 -3.71 -8.67 28.60
CA GLN A 8 -3.34 -8.62 27.17
C GLN A 8 -3.99 -9.75 26.35
N CYS A 9 -4.25 -10.92 26.95
CA CYS A 9 -4.99 -12.00 26.26
C CYS A 9 -6.46 -11.66 26.00
N ARG A 10 -7.11 -10.82 26.84
CA ARG A 10 -8.51 -10.41 26.61
C ARG A 10 -8.64 -9.45 25.42
N VAL A 11 -7.62 -8.64 25.13
CA VAL A 11 -7.67 -7.67 24.01
C VAL A 11 -7.54 -8.34 22.64
N LEU A 12 -6.80 -9.45 22.54
CA LEU A 12 -6.71 -10.25 21.31
C LEU A 12 -8.03 -10.93 20.94
N ILE A 13 -8.83 -11.33 21.93
CA ILE A 13 -10.16 -11.93 21.72
C ILE A 13 -11.17 -10.88 21.20
N TYR A 14 -11.07 -9.62 21.63
CA TYR A 14 -11.93 -8.54 21.12
C TYR A 14 -11.57 -8.07 19.71
N ILE A 15 -10.30 -8.20 19.29
CA ILE A 15 -9.88 -7.88 17.91
C ILE A 15 -10.33 -8.96 16.93
N GLY A 16 -10.38 -10.23 17.35
CA GLY A 16 -10.98 -11.32 16.55
C GLY A 16 -12.50 -11.22 16.41
N LEU A 17 -13.21 -10.78 17.46
CA LEU A 17 -14.67 -10.64 17.44
C LEU A 17 -15.17 -9.44 16.62
N PHE A 18 -14.39 -8.35 16.49
CA PHE A 18 -14.81 -7.19 15.70
C PHE A 18 -14.75 -7.44 14.18
N GLY A 19 -13.92 -8.39 13.72
CA GLY A 19 -13.93 -8.86 12.33
C GLY A 19 -15.20 -9.64 11.96
N SER A 20 -15.87 -10.25 12.94
CA SER A 20 -17.11 -11.02 12.73
C SER A 20 -18.36 -10.13 12.68
N PHE A 21 -18.30 -8.92 13.23
CA PHE A 21 -19.48 -8.04 13.35
C PHE A 21 -19.79 -7.23 12.07
N LEU A 22 -18.90 -7.24 11.06
CA LEU A 22 -19.11 -6.55 9.78
C LEU A 22 -19.52 -7.49 8.63
N LEU A 23 -19.62 -8.80 8.87
CA LEU A 23 -20.03 -9.82 7.87
C LEU A 23 -21.32 -10.58 8.24
N GLY A 24 -22.04 -10.13 9.27
CA GLY A 24 -23.28 -10.78 9.72
C GLY A 24 -24.51 -10.33 8.93
N ALA A 25 -24.71 -10.87 7.72
CA ALA A 25 -26.04 -11.00 7.11
C ALA A 25 -26.06 -12.08 6.01
N GLY A 26 -26.56 -13.27 6.38
CA GLY A 26 -27.36 -14.11 5.48
C GLY A 26 -26.63 -15.04 4.51
N ALA A 27 -26.36 -16.27 4.96
CA ALA A 27 -26.56 -17.48 4.14
C ALA A 27 -26.47 -18.71 5.04
N SER A 28 -27.63 -19.16 5.54
CA SER A 28 -27.80 -20.52 6.02
C SER A 28 -27.94 -21.43 4.79
N PHE A 29 -26.95 -22.29 4.53
CA PHE A 29 -27.13 -23.40 3.60
C PHE A 29 -27.02 -24.72 4.33
N ALA A 30 -28.07 -25.51 4.12
CA ALA A 30 -28.37 -26.76 4.75
C ALA A 30 -27.42 -27.89 4.31
N HIS A 31 -27.26 -28.84 5.22
CA HIS A 31 -26.76 -30.19 4.99
C HIS A 31 -27.39 -30.83 3.74
N ALA A 32 -26.53 -31.30 2.83
CA ALA A 32 -26.86 -32.41 1.93
C ALA A 32 -25.73 -33.44 2.03
N GLN A 33 -26.03 -34.53 2.74
CA GLN A 33 -25.29 -35.78 2.71
C GLN A 33 -25.68 -36.53 1.43
N SER A 34 -24.72 -36.93 0.59
CA SER A 34 -24.88 -38.03 -0.37
C SER A 34 -23.49 -38.58 -0.70
N LEU A 35 -23.10 -39.69 -0.06
CA LEU A 35 -23.14 -41.05 -0.61
C LEU A 35 -21.96 -41.34 -1.55
N CYS A 36 -20.91 -41.92 -0.97
CA CYS A 36 -19.89 -42.69 -1.68
C CYS A 36 -20.52 -43.94 -2.31
N PRO A 37 -20.13 -44.32 -3.54
CA PRO A 37 -20.11 -45.72 -3.93
C PRO A 37 -18.76 -46.38 -3.60
N PRO A 38 -18.73 -47.69 -3.27
CA PRO A 38 -17.53 -48.44 -2.90
C PRO A 38 -16.62 -48.75 -4.11
N PRO A 39 -15.36 -49.18 -3.88
CA PRO A 39 -14.43 -49.50 -4.95
C PRO A 39 -14.78 -50.84 -5.60
N VAL A 40 -14.64 -50.90 -6.93
CA VAL A 40 -14.67 -52.14 -7.70
C VAL A 40 -13.23 -52.59 -7.93
N GLU A 41 -12.85 -53.68 -7.27
CA GLU A 41 -11.74 -54.54 -7.66
C GLU A 41 -12.11 -55.33 -8.93
N ALA A 42 -11.25 -55.31 -9.94
CA ALA A 42 -10.88 -56.51 -10.70
C ALA A 42 -9.75 -56.22 -11.72
N ALA A 43 -8.64 -56.90 -11.47
CA ALA A 43 -7.53 -57.32 -12.33
C ALA A 43 -7.63 -57.15 -13.86
N ALA A 44 -6.52 -56.72 -14.46
CA ALA A 44 -5.93 -57.43 -15.61
C ALA A 44 -4.44 -57.07 -15.77
N TRP A 45 -3.64 -58.11 -15.94
CA TRP A 45 -2.22 -58.09 -16.28
C TRP A 45 -1.96 -57.42 -17.63
N GLN A 46 -0.94 -56.56 -17.72
CA GLN A 46 -0.29 -56.28 -19.00
C GLN A 46 1.21 -55.96 -18.83
N ALA A 47 1.99 -56.90 -19.36
CA ALA A 47 3.33 -56.82 -19.94
C ALA A 47 4.32 -55.76 -19.42
N SER A 48 5.38 -56.28 -18.82
CA SER A 48 6.71 -55.68 -18.67
C SER A 48 7.17 -54.93 -19.93
N GLN A 49 7.17 -53.60 -19.87
CA GLN A 49 7.99 -52.77 -20.75
C GLN A 49 9.40 -52.64 -20.16
N PRO A 50 10.47 -52.71 -20.99
CA PRO A 50 11.84 -52.55 -20.52
C PRO A 50 12.04 -51.13 -19.98
N CYS A 51 12.66 -51.04 -18.80
CA CYS A 51 13.06 -49.77 -18.19
C CYS A 51 13.95 -48.99 -19.14
N GLU A 52 13.43 -47.90 -19.71
CA GLU A 52 14.28 -46.86 -20.28
C GLU A 52 15.19 -46.28 -19.19
N PRO A 53 16.45 -45.96 -19.52
CA PRO A 53 17.35 -45.33 -18.57
C PRO A 53 16.73 -44.02 -18.11
N HIS A 54 16.59 -43.86 -16.79
CA HIS A 54 16.21 -42.62 -16.12
C HIS A 54 16.97 -41.45 -16.76
N GLN A 55 16.29 -40.70 -17.62
CA GLN A 55 16.68 -39.34 -17.93
C GLN A 55 16.64 -38.61 -16.59
N THR A 56 17.82 -38.19 -16.12
CA THR A 56 17.96 -37.24 -15.03
C THR A 56 16.92 -36.15 -15.25
N PRO A 57 16.04 -35.83 -14.27
CA PRO A 57 15.09 -34.76 -14.45
C PRO A 57 15.89 -33.51 -14.80
N GLU A 58 15.83 -33.14 -16.08
CA GLU A 58 16.25 -31.85 -16.56
C GLU A 58 15.55 -30.88 -15.63
N ARG A 59 16.33 -30.17 -14.81
CA ARG A 59 15.79 -29.18 -13.87
C ARG A 59 14.85 -28.32 -14.70
N SER A 60 13.55 -28.47 -14.47
CA SER A 60 12.55 -27.63 -15.11
C SER A 60 13.05 -26.20 -14.99
N PRO A 61 13.08 -25.43 -16.10
CA PRO A 61 13.42 -24.03 -16.02
C PRO A 61 12.56 -23.44 -14.92
N ILE A 62 13.20 -22.77 -13.96
CA ILE A 62 12.63 -22.07 -12.81
C ILE A 62 11.23 -21.62 -13.21
N ALA A 63 10.20 -22.29 -12.70
CA ALA A 63 8.82 -21.90 -12.97
C ALA A 63 8.75 -20.41 -12.64
N LEU A 64 8.55 -19.59 -13.68
CA LEU A 64 8.56 -18.14 -13.56
C LEU A 64 7.54 -17.81 -12.47
N ARG A 65 8.04 -17.42 -11.31
CA ARG A 65 7.19 -16.99 -10.20
C ARG A 65 6.44 -15.78 -10.70
N THR A 66 5.14 -15.95 -10.95
CA THR A 66 4.32 -14.87 -11.49
C THR A 66 4.45 -13.69 -10.54
N PRO A 67 4.93 -12.53 -11.02
CA PRO A 67 5.13 -11.42 -10.13
C PRO A 67 3.78 -11.03 -9.50
N LEU A 68 3.73 -11.01 -8.16
CA LEU A 68 2.56 -10.52 -7.43
C LEU A 68 2.03 -9.22 -8.02
N PRO A 69 0.70 -9.07 -8.18
CA PRO A 69 0.09 -7.85 -8.69
C PRO A 69 0.62 -6.63 -7.97
N ASP A 70 0.93 -5.61 -8.76
CA ASP A 70 1.67 -4.42 -8.36
C ASP A 70 1.01 -3.61 -7.24
N GLN A 71 -0.26 -3.88 -6.99
CA GLN A 71 -1.07 -3.30 -5.94
C GLN A 71 -0.65 -3.69 -4.54
N VAL A 72 0.03 -4.84 -4.44
CA VAL A 72 0.62 -5.41 -3.22
C VAL A 72 2.12 -5.12 -3.12
N ARG A 73 2.76 -4.58 -4.18
CA ARG A 73 4.18 -4.22 -4.17
C ARG A 73 4.48 -2.83 -3.56
N TRP A 74 4.96 -2.94 -2.31
CA TRP A 74 5.91 -2.16 -1.51
C TRP A 74 5.84 -0.65 -1.27
N LEU A 75 5.81 -0.33 0.04
CA LEU A 75 5.78 0.96 0.74
C LEU A 75 4.57 1.85 0.45
N ASN A 76 3.69 1.51 -0.49
CA ASN A 76 2.53 2.35 -0.81
C ASN A 76 1.39 2.14 0.21
N ARG A 77 1.70 2.37 1.50
CA ARG A 77 0.69 2.60 2.54
C ARG A 77 -0.14 3.79 2.14
N GLN A 78 -1.25 3.51 1.47
CA GLN A 78 -2.26 4.50 1.17
C GLN A 78 -3.10 4.70 2.42
N LEU A 79 -2.52 5.39 3.39
CA LEU A 79 -3.29 5.96 4.51
C LEU A 79 -4.37 6.90 3.95
N VAL A 80 -5.34 7.22 4.79
CA VAL A 80 -6.47 8.10 4.45
C VAL A 80 -6.03 9.51 3.99
N GLY A 81 -4.80 9.91 4.33
CA GLY A 81 -4.23 11.18 3.90
C GLY A 81 -4.12 11.37 2.38
N THR A 82 -4.31 12.62 1.97
CA THR A 82 -4.15 13.15 0.62
C THR A 82 -3.02 14.19 0.62
N THR A 83 -2.44 14.43 -0.56
CA THR A 83 -1.52 15.56 -0.74
C THR A 83 -2.30 16.88 -0.59
N PRO A 84 -1.79 17.87 0.17
CA PRO A 84 -2.46 19.16 0.31
C PRO A 84 -2.63 19.90 -1.04
N LYS A 85 -3.63 20.80 -1.09
CA LYS A 85 -3.98 21.53 -2.32
C LYS A 85 -2.79 22.31 -2.88
N GLY A 86 -2.44 22.01 -4.14
CA GLY A 86 -1.37 22.68 -4.87
C GLY A 86 0.04 22.27 -4.44
N GLU A 87 0.19 21.21 -3.64
CA GLU A 87 1.48 20.65 -3.28
C GLU A 87 1.85 19.46 -4.16
N PHE A 88 3.16 19.28 -4.32
CA PHE A 88 3.74 18.16 -5.05
C PHE A 88 4.52 17.29 -4.09
N ARG A 89 4.39 15.98 -4.28
CA ARG A 89 5.24 14.99 -3.62
C ARG A 89 5.91 14.13 -4.67
N PHE A 90 7.22 14.04 -4.56
CA PHE A 90 8.03 13.18 -5.40
C PHE A 90 8.65 12.11 -4.52
N ALA A 91 8.61 10.85 -4.94
CA ALA A 91 9.23 9.77 -4.23
C ALA A 91 9.99 8.84 -5.18
N ILE A 92 11.15 8.40 -4.73
CA ILE A 92 11.94 7.35 -5.36
C ILE A 92 11.92 6.17 -4.40
N ALA A 93 11.49 5.00 -4.86
CA ALA A 93 11.45 3.79 -4.06
C ALA A 93 12.11 2.63 -4.82
N PRO A 94 13.44 2.47 -4.72
CA PRO A 94 14.09 1.26 -5.19
C PRO A 94 13.64 0.09 -4.32
N HIS A 95 13.42 -1.05 -4.95
CA HIS A 95 13.13 -2.30 -4.27
C HIS A 95 13.89 -3.43 -4.92
N VAL A 96 14.48 -4.27 -4.06
CA VAL A 96 15.21 -5.47 -4.49
C VAL A 96 14.31 -6.64 -4.14
N VAL A 97 13.64 -7.17 -5.17
CA VAL A 97 12.87 -8.40 -5.08
C VAL A 97 13.87 -9.53 -4.97
N ASP A 98 13.76 -10.42 -3.98
CA ASP A 98 14.67 -11.56 -3.80
C ASP A 98 16.16 -11.17 -3.88
N LEU A 99 16.72 -10.76 -2.74
CA LEU A 99 18.13 -10.39 -2.56
C LEU A 99 19.13 -11.42 -3.11
N THR A 100 18.69 -12.65 -3.35
CA THR A 100 19.52 -13.79 -3.76
C THR A 100 19.19 -14.34 -5.15
N GLY A 101 18.06 -13.96 -5.76
CA GLY A 101 17.54 -14.65 -6.95
C GLY A 101 17.03 -13.77 -8.10
N SER A 102 16.89 -12.45 -7.91
CA SER A 102 16.44 -11.56 -9.00
C SER A 102 17.61 -10.90 -9.72
N SER A 103 17.65 -11.01 -11.05
CA SER A 103 18.62 -10.32 -11.91
C SER A 103 18.33 -8.82 -12.10
N LEU A 104 17.18 -8.32 -11.60
CA LEU A 104 16.76 -6.93 -11.74
C LEU A 104 16.44 -6.26 -10.41
N ILE A 105 16.84 -4.99 -10.29
CA ILE A 105 16.38 -4.04 -9.28
C ILE A 105 15.31 -3.17 -9.91
N ALA A 106 14.18 -3.02 -9.24
CA ALA A 106 13.11 -2.17 -9.71
C ALA A 106 13.14 -0.81 -8.98
N LEU A 107 13.00 0.25 -9.77
CA LEU A 107 13.00 1.63 -9.33
C LEU A 107 11.62 2.23 -9.57
N ASN A 108 10.91 2.56 -8.49
CA ASN A 108 9.63 3.23 -8.58
C ASN A 108 9.79 4.74 -8.43
N LEU A 109 9.51 5.47 -9.50
CA LEU A 109 9.40 6.93 -9.47
C LEU A 109 7.94 7.30 -9.30
N ARG A 110 7.57 7.94 -8.19
CA ARG A 110 6.19 8.33 -7.90
C ARG A 110 6.06 9.84 -7.80
N PHE A 111 5.00 10.35 -8.40
CA PHE A 111 4.59 11.74 -8.31
C PHE A 111 3.14 11.83 -7.83
N ARG A 112 2.87 12.78 -6.92
CA ARG A 112 1.51 13.09 -6.43
C ARG A 112 1.26 14.58 -6.44
N TYR A 113 0.03 14.94 -6.77
CA TYR A 113 -0.46 16.30 -6.75
C TYR A 113 -1.81 16.40 -6.02
N GLY A 114 -1.91 17.33 -5.07
CA GLY A 114 -3.17 17.64 -4.41
C GLY A 114 -4.02 18.60 -5.21
N ILE A 115 -5.14 18.13 -5.78
CA ILE A 115 -6.12 18.98 -6.47
C ILE A 115 -6.87 19.83 -5.44
N THR A 116 -7.30 19.18 -4.36
CA THR A 116 -7.93 19.83 -3.19
C THR A 116 -7.30 19.29 -1.91
N THR A 117 -7.76 19.75 -0.75
CA THR A 117 -7.35 19.14 0.53
C THR A 117 -7.83 17.70 0.68
N ASN A 118 -8.86 17.30 -0.07
CA ASN A 118 -9.48 15.97 0.02
C ASN A 118 -9.29 15.14 -1.24
N TRP A 119 -8.72 15.69 -2.31
CA TRP A 119 -8.55 15.00 -3.58
C TRP A 119 -7.13 15.13 -4.08
N MET A 120 -6.50 14.00 -4.38
CA MET A 120 -5.22 13.96 -5.05
C MET A 120 -5.24 13.03 -6.25
N VAL A 121 -4.35 13.32 -7.18
CA VAL A 121 -3.97 12.43 -8.28
C VAL A 121 -2.48 12.14 -8.19
N GLY A 122 -2.06 11.06 -8.81
CA GLY A 122 -0.66 10.70 -8.89
C GLY A 122 -0.41 9.77 -10.04
N PHE A 123 0.86 9.63 -10.38
CA PHE A 123 1.33 8.57 -11.24
C PHE A 123 2.61 7.96 -10.67
N ARG A 124 2.90 6.73 -11.04
CA ARG A 124 4.14 6.03 -10.74
C ARG A 124 4.65 5.42 -12.03
N LEU A 125 5.91 5.68 -12.35
CA LEU A 125 6.66 4.96 -13.37
C LEU A 125 7.52 3.91 -12.69
N ARG A 126 7.48 2.67 -13.19
CA ARG A 126 8.35 1.59 -12.73
C ARG A 126 9.38 1.28 -13.80
N THR A 127 10.65 1.37 -13.43
CA THR A 127 11.77 1.00 -14.28
C THR A 127 12.57 -0.10 -13.63
N TYR A 128 13.34 -0.84 -14.42
CA TYR A 128 14.19 -1.94 -14.00
C TYR A 128 15.61 -1.66 -14.47
N THR A 129 16.55 -1.99 -13.62
CA THR A 129 17.99 -1.94 -13.88
C THR A 129 18.62 -3.25 -13.44
N ASP A 130 19.78 -3.56 -13.97
CA ASP A 130 20.54 -4.76 -13.61
C ASP A 130 20.82 -4.80 -12.11
N ASN A 131 20.71 -5.98 -11.52
CA ASN A 131 21.11 -6.21 -10.15
C ASN A 131 22.63 -6.47 -10.10
N PRO A 132 23.44 -5.56 -9.53
CA PRO A 132 24.90 -5.73 -9.46
C PRO A 132 25.32 -6.84 -8.49
N PHE A 133 24.39 -7.45 -7.75
CA PHE A 133 24.64 -8.53 -6.79
C PHE A 133 24.42 -9.92 -7.38
N THR A 134 24.12 -10.02 -8.69
CA THR A 134 23.90 -11.30 -9.38
C THR A 134 24.78 -11.40 -10.62
N ASP A 135 25.35 -12.58 -10.88
CA ASP A 135 26.19 -12.84 -12.05
C ASP A 135 25.37 -13.21 -13.31
N ASP A 136 24.05 -12.99 -13.31
CA ASP A 136 23.20 -13.34 -14.45
C ASP A 136 23.40 -12.39 -15.63
N GLU A 137 23.96 -12.90 -16.73
CA GLU A 137 24.22 -12.15 -17.98
C GLU A 137 22.94 -11.78 -18.77
N ARG A 138 21.75 -12.07 -18.24
CA ARG A 138 20.44 -11.96 -18.93
C ARG A 138 19.52 -10.90 -18.34
N SER A 139 20.06 -9.74 -17.97
CA SER A 139 19.22 -8.62 -17.56
C SER A 139 18.74 -7.81 -18.78
N ASP A 140 17.43 -7.53 -18.86
CA ASP A 140 16.82 -6.62 -19.85
C ASP A 140 16.31 -5.38 -19.12
N PRO A 141 17.20 -4.40 -18.78
CA PRO A 141 16.81 -3.20 -18.08
C PRO A 141 15.86 -2.36 -18.95
N GLY A 142 14.92 -1.66 -18.33
CA GLY A 142 13.95 -0.88 -19.09
C GLY A 142 12.73 -0.47 -18.29
N ILE A 143 11.71 0.01 -18.99
CA ILE A 143 10.47 0.46 -18.39
C ILE A 143 9.50 -0.72 -18.30
N GLY A 144 8.91 -0.93 -17.12
CA GLY A 144 7.87 -1.94 -16.90
C GLY A 144 6.49 -1.36 -17.15
N ASP A 145 6.00 -0.61 -16.16
CA ASP A 145 4.60 -0.17 -16.11
C ASP A 145 4.48 1.29 -15.70
N ILE A 146 3.32 1.86 -16.02
CA ILE A 146 2.85 3.13 -15.46
C ILE A 146 1.58 2.90 -14.65
N LEU A 147 1.54 3.41 -13.43
CA LEU A 147 0.36 3.38 -12.56
C LEU A 147 -0.16 4.79 -12.36
N PHE A 148 -1.41 5.03 -12.74
CA PHE A 148 -2.17 6.21 -12.37
C PHE A 148 -2.94 5.93 -11.08
N GLU A 149 -3.00 6.91 -10.18
CA GLU A 149 -3.80 6.83 -8.96
C GLU A 149 -4.60 8.11 -8.75
N THR A 150 -5.83 7.95 -8.25
CA THR A 150 -6.65 9.03 -7.73
C THR A 150 -7.18 8.62 -6.37
N LYS A 151 -7.24 9.55 -5.43
CA LYS A 151 -7.74 9.28 -4.07
C LYS A 151 -8.56 10.45 -3.57
N TYR A 152 -9.74 10.13 -3.04
CA TYR A 152 -10.64 11.06 -2.41
C TYR A 152 -10.85 10.72 -0.93
N ARG A 153 -10.52 11.67 -0.05
CA ARG A 153 -10.74 11.59 1.39
C ARG A 153 -12.19 11.96 1.70
N LEU A 154 -12.89 11.04 2.35
CA LEU A 154 -14.26 11.24 2.79
C LEU A 154 -14.31 12.08 4.09
N PRO A 155 -15.44 12.76 4.36
CA PRO A 155 -15.66 13.42 5.63
C PRO A 155 -15.49 12.46 6.81
N ALA A 156 -14.78 12.90 7.85
CA ALA A 156 -14.54 12.08 9.03
C ALA A 156 -15.85 11.80 9.79
N TRP A 157 -16.05 10.55 10.20
CA TRP A 157 -17.17 10.15 11.03
C TRP A 157 -16.85 10.47 12.49
N ARG A 158 -17.24 11.68 12.90
CA ARG A 158 -16.84 12.27 14.18
C ARG A 158 -17.22 11.41 15.39
N ALA A 159 -18.41 10.83 15.39
CA ALA A 159 -18.91 9.96 16.47
C ALA A 159 -17.97 8.76 16.72
N LEU A 160 -17.37 8.21 15.67
CA LEU A 160 -16.49 7.03 15.74
C LEU A 160 -14.99 7.40 15.70
N ARG A 161 -14.67 8.70 15.55
CA ARG A 161 -13.31 9.19 15.25
C ARG A 161 -12.68 8.46 14.06
N LEU A 162 -13.50 8.06 13.08
CA LEU A 162 -13.05 7.28 11.94
C LEU A 162 -12.79 8.20 10.76
N GLN A 163 -11.67 8.00 10.08
CA GLN A 163 -11.33 8.65 8.83
C GLN A 163 -11.40 7.61 7.71
N SER A 164 -11.84 8.01 6.53
CA SER A 164 -11.94 7.11 5.39
C SER A 164 -11.54 7.81 4.09
N ALA A 165 -11.07 7.02 3.12
CA ALA A 165 -10.77 7.47 1.77
C ALA A 165 -11.07 6.37 0.78
N ILE A 166 -11.60 6.76 -0.38
CA ILE A 166 -11.71 5.88 -1.54
C ILE A 166 -10.59 6.22 -2.52
N GLY A 167 -10.12 5.21 -3.24
CA GLY A 167 -9.10 5.38 -4.27
C GLY A 167 -9.37 4.50 -5.46
N LEU A 168 -8.83 4.92 -6.60
CA LEU A 168 -8.77 4.13 -7.82
C LEU A 168 -7.33 4.14 -8.30
N LYS A 169 -6.83 2.97 -8.68
CA LYS A 169 -5.55 2.79 -9.35
C LYS A 169 -5.80 2.15 -10.71
N VAL A 170 -5.06 2.62 -11.70
CA VAL A 170 -5.02 2.02 -13.03
C VAL A 170 -3.56 1.80 -13.38
N LEU A 171 -3.15 0.55 -13.55
CA LEU A 171 -1.82 0.19 -14.00
C LEU A 171 -1.90 -0.25 -15.45
N VAL A 172 -1.03 0.34 -16.26
CA VAL A 172 -0.92 0.10 -17.69
C VAL A 172 0.49 -0.43 -17.94
N PRO A 173 0.60 -1.64 -18.51
CA PRO A 173 1.87 -2.22 -18.86
C PRO A 173 2.46 -1.47 -20.06
N LEU A 174 3.76 -1.16 -20.02
CA LEU A 174 4.47 -0.46 -21.10
C LEU A 174 5.39 -1.40 -21.89
N THR A 175 5.51 -2.65 -21.45
CA THR A 175 6.28 -3.71 -22.08
C THR A 175 5.51 -5.03 -21.97
N ASN A 176 5.83 -5.97 -22.86
CA ASN A 176 5.34 -7.35 -22.83
C ASN A 176 6.42 -8.32 -22.32
N ASN A 177 7.55 -7.81 -21.85
CA ASN A 177 8.57 -8.65 -21.23
C ASN A 177 8.08 -9.07 -19.83
N GLU A 178 7.85 -10.37 -19.67
CA GLU A 178 7.38 -11.02 -18.44
C GLU A 178 8.26 -10.75 -17.20
N ASN A 179 9.55 -10.44 -17.40
CA ASN A 179 10.46 -10.08 -16.32
C ASN A 179 10.22 -8.65 -15.78
N ARG A 180 9.49 -7.82 -16.53
CA ARG A 180 9.25 -6.40 -16.21
C ARG A 180 7.78 -6.08 -15.98
N SER A 181 6.89 -6.80 -16.63
CA SER A 181 5.45 -6.54 -16.62
C SER A 181 4.68 -7.85 -16.80
N ASP A 182 3.47 -7.92 -16.25
CA ASP A 182 2.51 -9.00 -16.55
C ASP A 182 1.81 -8.78 -17.91
N GLY A 183 1.97 -7.62 -18.54
CA GLY A 183 1.36 -7.34 -19.84
C GLY A 183 -0.15 -7.09 -19.79
N VAL A 184 -0.74 -6.97 -18.59
CA VAL A 184 -2.18 -6.81 -18.37
C VAL A 184 -2.51 -5.45 -17.78
N ILE A 185 -3.65 -4.88 -18.18
CA ILE A 185 -4.14 -3.64 -17.55
C ILE A 185 -4.87 -4.00 -16.25
N HIS A 186 -4.46 -3.35 -15.16
CA HIS A 186 -5.03 -3.56 -13.84
C HIS A 186 -5.82 -2.35 -13.38
N VAL A 187 -7.06 -2.55 -12.94
CA VAL A 187 -7.91 -1.52 -12.37
C VAL A 187 -8.28 -1.92 -10.95
N ALA A 188 -7.87 -1.13 -9.94
CA ALA A 188 -8.34 -1.36 -8.58
C ALA A 188 -9.00 -0.17 -7.92
N PRO A 189 -10.31 -0.27 -7.66
CA PRO A 189 -10.92 0.48 -6.59
C PRO A 189 -10.45 -0.04 -5.22
N GLY A 190 -10.38 0.87 -4.25
CA GLY A 190 -10.11 0.52 -2.86
C GLY A 190 -10.71 1.52 -1.88
N LEU A 191 -10.92 1.04 -0.66
CA LEU A 191 -11.35 1.81 0.49
C LEU A 191 -10.29 1.66 1.60
N THR A 192 -9.84 2.78 2.13
CA THR A 192 -9.01 2.82 3.34
C THR A 192 -9.81 3.42 4.48
N LEU A 193 -9.78 2.77 5.63
CA LEU A 193 -10.27 3.24 6.92
C LEU A 193 -9.09 3.47 7.86
N MET A 194 -9.17 4.50 8.69
CA MET A 194 -8.13 4.79 9.69
C MET A 194 -8.76 5.37 10.95
N ARG A 195 -8.29 4.88 12.10
CA ARG A 195 -8.72 5.34 13.41
C ARG A 195 -7.49 5.73 14.24
N PRO A 196 -7.34 7.01 14.63
CA PRO A 196 -6.35 7.43 15.61
C PRO A 196 -6.75 6.96 17.01
N LEU A 197 -5.80 6.37 17.73
CA LEU A 197 -5.91 5.99 19.15
C LEU A 197 -5.12 6.96 20.06
N THR A 198 -4.98 8.20 19.59
CA THR A 198 -4.12 9.26 20.16
C THR A 198 -4.46 9.69 21.58
N SER A 199 -5.64 9.32 22.10
CA SER A 199 -6.00 9.60 23.49
C SER A 199 -5.18 8.80 24.51
N TRP A 200 -4.56 7.69 24.09
CA TRP A 200 -3.81 6.79 24.98
C TRP A 200 -2.38 6.53 24.49
N LEU A 201 -2.17 6.38 23.18
CA LEU A 201 -0.85 6.26 22.57
C LEU A 201 -0.84 6.99 21.23
N PRO A 202 0.30 7.52 20.75
CA PRO A 202 0.43 8.12 19.41
C PRO A 202 0.37 7.04 18.30
N LEU A 203 -0.71 6.28 18.27
CA LEU A 203 -0.94 5.10 17.45
C LEU A 203 -2.11 5.34 16.50
N HIS A 204 -1.95 4.92 15.25
CA HIS A 204 -3.00 4.91 14.25
C HIS A 204 -3.21 3.48 13.79
N LEU A 205 -4.46 3.01 13.86
CA LEU A 205 -4.86 1.76 13.22
C LEU A 205 -5.46 2.07 11.87
N TYR A 206 -5.18 1.24 10.88
CA TYR A 206 -5.79 1.37 9.58
C TYR A 206 -6.16 0.01 8.99
N ASN A 207 -7.16 0.04 8.12
CA ASN A 207 -7.61 -1.10 7.34
C ASN A 207 -7.80 -0.66 5.90
N ARG A 208 -7.53 -1.54 4.95
CA ARG A 208 -7.70 -1.30 3.53
C ARG A 208 -8.31 -2.53 2.90
N VAL A 209 -9.35 -2.31 2.10
CA VAL A 209 -9.93 -3.33 1.24
C VAL A 209 -9.90 -2.84 -0.19
N GLY A 210 -9.75 -3.75 -1.15
CA GLY A 210 -9.75 -3.43 -2.56
C GLY A 210 -9.94 -4.68 -3.40
N ILE A 211 -10.27 -4.46 -4.67
CA ILE A 211 -10.34 -5.52 -5.68
C ILE A 211 -9.47 -5.04 -6.83
N ASP A 212 -8.62 -5.90 -7.35
CA ASP A 212 -7.75 -5.64 -8.48
C ASP A 212 -8.26 -6.43 -9.68
N PHE A 213 -8.88 -5.73 -10.62
CA PHE A 213 -9.42 -6.29 -11.84
C PHE A 213 -8.35 -6.28 -12.92
N ALA A 214 -7.95 -7.47 -13.37
CA ALA A 214 -7.19 -7.67 -14.59
C ALA A 214 -8.14 -7.56 -15.80
N THR A 215 -7.91 -6.61 -16.71
CA THR A 215 -8.79 -6.35 -17.85
C THR A 215 -8.00 -6.16 -19.14
N GLY A 216 -8.14 -7.09 -20.09
CA GLY A 216 -7.58 -6.97 -21.43
C GLY A 216 -6.06 -7.09 -21.50
N ASP A 217 -5.56 -7.54 -22.65
CA ASP A 217 -4.13 -7.72 -22.90
C ASP A 217 -3.68 -6.73 -23.97
N ILE A 218 -2.48 -6.16 -23.81
CA ILE A 218 -1.88 -5.34 -24.87
C ILE A 218 -1.31 -6.23 -25.99
N VAL A 219 -1.10 -7.53 -25.75
CA VAL A 219 -0.50 -8.46 -26.73
C VAL A 219 -1.35 -9.73 -26.91
N ARG A 220 -1.67 -10.04 -28.17
CA ARG A 220 -2.54 -11.14 -28.66
C ARG A 220 -1.95 -12.56 -28.55
N THR A 221 -0.78 -12.74 -27.94
CA THR A 221 -0.23 -14.07 -27.68
C THR A 221 -0.40 -14.35 -26.20
N PRO A 222 -1.49 -15.04 -25.79
CA PRO A 222 -1.65 -15.46 -24.42
C PRO A 222 -0.50 -16.39 -24.07
N VAL A 223 0.43 -15.91 -23.26
CA VAL A 223 1.18 -16.83 -22.39
C VAL A 223 0.11 -17.37 -21.43
N ALA A 224 -0.07 -18.69 -21.49
CA ALA A 224 -1.25 -19.44 -21.07
C ALA A 224 -1.87 -18.99 -19.73
N ASP A 225 -3.20 -18.86 -19.72
CA ASP A 225 -4.20 -18.97 -18.63
C ASP A 225 -3.96 -18.37 -17.22
N GLU A 226 -2.77 -17.92 -16.83
CA GLU A 226 -2.45 -17.47 -15.46
C GLU A 226 -2.44 -15.94 -15.26
N ILE A 227 -2.56 -15.15 -16.33
CA ILE A 227 -2.20 -13.72 -16.31
C ILE A 227 -3.41 -12.79 -16.07
N GLN A 228 -4.65 -13.26 -16.31
CA GLN A 228 -5.87 -12.46 -16.10
C GLN A 228 -6.57 -12.77 -14.77
N GLU A 229 -5.82 -12.75 -13.67
CA GLU A 229 -6.38 -13.03 -12.36
C GLU A 229 -6.85 -11.75 -11.66
N THR A 230 -8.12 -11.77 -11.25
CA THR A 230 -8.67 -10.72 -10.39
C THR A 230 -8.43 -11.10 -8.94
N PHE A 231 -7.89 -10.16 -8.17
CA PHE A 231 -7.56 -10.41 -6.77
C PHE A 231 -8.40 -9.55 -5.82
N PHE A 232 -8.83 -10.15 -4.72
CA PHE A 232 -9.26 -9.44 -3.53
C PHE A 232 -8.05 -9.09 -2.67
N LEU A 233 -8.02 -7.87 -2.15
CA LEU A 233 -6.97 -7.35 -1.29
C LEU A 233 -7.56 -6.90 0.04
N TRP A 234 -7.00 -7.40 1.12
CA TRP A 234 -7.28 -6.92 2.47
C TRP A 234 -5.99 -6.66 3.20
N ALA A 235 -5.80 -5.46 3.72
CA ALA A 235 -4.63 -5.13 4.51
C ALA A 235 -5.05 -4.44 5.81
N TRP A 236 -4.41 -4.81 6.89
CA TRP A 236 -4.50 -4.13 8.17
C TRP A 236 -3.11 -3.67 8.58
N GLY A 237 -3.06 -2.61 9.35
CA GLY A 237 -1.78 -2.16 9.87
C GLY A 237 -1.91 -1.11 10.95
N LEU A 238 -0.76 -0.81 11.53
CA LEU A 238 -0.63 0.18 12.58
C LEU A 238 0.58 1.07 12.31
N VAL A 239 0.47 2.32 12.78
CA VAL A 239 1.55 3.31 12.73
C VAL A 239 1.69 3.94 14.11
N TYR A 240 2.83 3.68 14.74
CA TYR A 240 3.23 4.28 16.01
C TYR A 240 4.17 5.45 15.73
N THR A 241 3.80 6.63 16.21
CA THR A 241 4.51 7.88 15.92
C THR A 241 5.34 8.33 17.11
N VAL A 242 6.62 8.60 16.86
CA VAL A 242 7.55 9.26 17.78
C VAL A 242 8.04 10.57 17.12
N PRO A 243 8.65 11.52 17.86
CA PRO A 243 8.91 12.87 17.34
C PRO A 243 9.66 12.97 16.00
N SER A 244 10.51 12.00 15.67
CA SER A 244 11.35 12.03 14.46
C SER A 244 11.11 10.83 13.54
N ALA A 245 10.21 9.92 13.92
CA ALA A 245 10.01 8.67 13.19
C ALA A 245 8.61 8.09 13.38
N HIS A 246 8.22 7.22 12.45
CA HIS A 246 7.00 6.44 12.50
C HIS A 246 7.37 4.97 12.32
N LEU A 247 7.15 4.18 13.36
CA LEU A 247 7.22 2.73 13.26
C LEU A 247 5.91 2.23 12.68
N PHE A 248 5.99 1.31 11.73
CA PHE A 248 4.83 0.74 11.10
C PHE A 248 4.89 -0.78 11.07
N PHE A 249 3.72 -1.37 11.04
CA PHE A 249 3.56 -2.80 10.86
C PHE A 249 2.30 -3.05 10.05
N ASP A 250 2.47 -3.70 8.91
CA ASP A 250 1.39 -3.97 7.98
C ASP A 250 1.28 -5.49 7.78
N VAL A 251 0.05 -5.98 7.67
CA VAL A 251 -0.25 -7.33 7.25
C VAL A 251 -1.24 -7.26 6.10
N ALA A 252 -0.87 -7.85 4.98
CA ALA A 252 -1.67 -7.86 3.77
C ALA A 252 -2.00 -9.31 3.40
N TRP A 253 -3.28 -9.55 3.17
CA TRP A 253 -3.81 -10.76 2.60
C TRP A 253 -4.35 -10.46 1.21
N GLN A 254 -3.99 -11.28 0.25
CA GLN A 254 -4.48 -11.19 -1.12
C GLN A 254 -4.90 -12.58 -1.57
N THR A 255 -6.01 -12.66 -2.31
CA THR A 255 -6.51 -13.94 -2.81
C THR A 255 -7.34 -13.78 -4.07
N ASN A 256 -7.28 -14.76 -4.97
CA ASN A 256 -8.17 -14.88 -6.12
C ASN A 256 -9.27 -15.94 -5.88
N VAL A 257 -9.31 -16.61 -4.72
CA VAL A 257 -10.20 -17.76 -4.49
C VAL A 257 -11.68 -17.40 -4.56
N PHE A 258 -12.04 -16.19 -4.15
CA PHE A 258 -13.42 -15.70 -4.24
C PHE A 258 -13.85 -15.33 -5.67
N ILE A 259 -12.92 -15.35 -6.64
CA ILE A 259 -13.15 -14.79 -7.97
C ILE A 259 -12.73 -15.83 -9.01
N LYS A 260 -13.72 -16.44 -9.68
CA LYS A 260 -13.54 -17.52 -10.67
C LYS A 260 -12.90 -18.82 -10.11
N GLY A 261 -12.89 -19.01 -8.79
CA GLY A 261 -12.42 -20.26 -8.17
C GLY A 261 -10.90 -20.46 -8.28
N GLY A 262 -10.13 -19.37 -8.26
CA GLY A 262 -8.67 -19.47 -8.16
C GLY A 262 -8.22 -20.19 -6.88
N ASP A 263 -6.92 -20.42 -6.76
CA ASP A 263 -6.31 -21.17 -5.65
C ASP A 263 -5.17 -20.40 -4.95
N ARG A 264 -4.93 -19.15 -5.36
CA ARG A 264 -3.81 -18.35 -4.88
C ARG A 264 -4.20 -17.59 -3.62
N HIS A 265 -3.33 -17.73 -2.61
CA HIS A 265 -3.39 -16.99 -1.37
C HIS A 265 -2.01 -16.44 -1.01
N ASN A 266 -2.02 -15.19 -0.61
CA ASN A 266 -0.82 -14.41 -0.41
C ASN A 266 -0.94 -13.73 0.95
N LEU A 267 -0.10 -14.12 1.91
CA LEU A 267 -0.06 -13.49 3.23
C LEU A 267 1.31 -12.86 3.45
N LEU A 268 1.29 -11.56 3.71
CA LEU A 268 2.47 -10.71 3.78
C LEU A 268 2.49 -9.97 5.09
N ILE A 269 3.67 -9.91 5.71
CA ILE A 269 3.93 -9.06 6.87
C ILE A 269 5.01 -8.05 6.51
N THR A 270 4.89 -6.83 7.02
CA THR A 270 5.75 -5.70 6.66
C THR A 270 5.99 -4.80 7.88
N PRO A 271 6.97 -5.13 8.74
CA PRO A 271 7.52 -4.17 9.68
C PRO A 271 8.37 -3.12 8.94
N GLY A 272 8.47 -1.93 9.54
CA GLY A 272 9.47 -0.96 9.13
C GLY A 272 9.39 0.38 9.84
N ILE A 273 10.16 1.33 9.34
CA ILE A 273 10.34 2.66 9.90
C ILE A 273 10.29 3.72 8.81
N ARG A 274 9.62 4.84 9.10
CA ARG A 274 9.72 6.08 8.34
C ARG A 274 10.40 7.12 9.22
N TYR A 275 11.49 7.69 8.77
CA TYR A 275 12.21 8.77 9.43
C TYR A 275 11.91 10.10 8.73
N GLU A 276 11.56 11.13 9.49
CA GLU A 276 11.40 12.48 8.98
C GLU A 276 12.72 13.22 9.15
N ILE A 277 13.34 13.63 8.03
CA ILE A 277 14.60 14.37 8.10
C ILE A 277 14.28 15.77 8.63
N PRO A 278 14.94 16.22 9.72
CA PRO A 278 14.78 17.58 10.21
C PRO A 278 15.03 18.58 9.10
N LYS A 279 14.28 19.70 9.11
CA LYS A 279 14.42 20.72 8.09
C LYS A 279 15.82 21.36 8.18
N LEU A 280 16.67 21.07 7.20
CA LEU A 280 17.99 21.68 7.04
C LEU A 280 17.89 22.87 6.07
N SER A 281 18.60 23.97 6.36
CA SER A 281 18.55 25.21 5.56
C SER A 281 18.99 25.04 4.11
N TRP A 282 19.90 24.11 3.85
CA TRP A 282 20.44 23.80 2.53
C TRP A 282 19.61 22.77 1.75
N LEU A 283 18.69 22.03 2.40
CA LEU A 283 17.82 21.07 1.73
C LEU A 283 16.49 21.72 1.32
N PRO A 284 16.09 21.60 0.05
CA PRO A 284 14.77 22.07 -0.36
C PRO A 284 13.67 21.13 0.19
N GLY A 285 12.60 21.71 0.74
CA GLY A 285 11.41 20.96 1.13
C GLY A 285 11.55 20.14 2.41
N LEU A 286 10.67 19.17 2.59
CA LEU A 286 10.71 18.19 3.68
C LEU A 286 11.04 16.82 3.10
N TRP A 287 12.05 16.18 3.66
CA TRP A 287 12.51 14.86 3.22
C TRP A 287 12.08 13.80 4.21
N THR A 288 11.62 12.66 3.70
CA THR A 288 11.36 11.47 4.51
C THR A 288 12.03 10.27 3.90
N ILE A 289 12.57 9.42 4.75
CA ILE A 289 13.19 8.15 4.37
C ILE A 289 12.34 7.04 4.98
N GLU A 290 12.04 6.01 4.22
CA GLU A 290 11.24 4.88 4.66
C GLU A 290 11.96 3.59 4.32
N PHE A 291 12.02 2.69 5.29
CA PHE A 291 12.59 1.37 5.16
C PHE A 291 11.58 0.34 5.67
N GLY A 292 11.48 -0.79 5.02
CA GLY A 292 10.77 -1.94 5.58
C GLY A 292 11.26 -3.26 5.00
N LEU A 293 10.89 -4.33 5.70
CA LEU A 293 11.14 -5.71 5.29
C LEU A 293 9.82 -6.45 5.04
N ARG A 294 9.62 -7.04 3.85
CA ARG A 294 8.51 -7.95 3.58
C ARG A 294 8.91 -9.34 3.97
N ILE A 295 7.95 -10.02 4.57
CA ILE A 295 8.05 -11.45 4.81
C ILE A 295 6.81 -12.08 4.20
N GLY A 296 7.01 -12.91 3.18
CA GLY A 296 5.98 -13.79 2.64
C GLY A 296 5.83 -15.01 3.54
N LEU A 297 4.60 -15.32 3.95
CA LEU A 297 4.31 -16.44 4.84
C LEU A 297 3.80 -17.69 4.11
N VAL A 298 3.61 -17.61 2.80
CA VAL A 298 3.12 -18.71 1.96
C VAL A 298 4.19 -19.05 0.91
N ASP A 299 4.39 -20.34 0.66
CA ASP A 299 5.50 -20.87 -0.18
C ASP A 299 5.44 -20.45 -1.66
N THR A 300 4.33 -19.86 -2.11
CA THR A 300 4.14 -19.36 -3.48
C THR A 300 4.82 -18.01 -3.76
N GLN A 301 5.66 -17.50 -2.85
CA GLN A 301 6.16 -16.12 -2.91
C GLN A 301 7.65 -15.94 -2.70
N ASP A 302 8.12 -14.75 -3.09
CA ASP A 302 9.40 -14.19 -2.66
C ASP A 302 9.41 -14.09 -1.13
N ARG A 303 10.27 -14.93 -0.51
CA ARG A 303 10.29 -15.12 0.95
C ARG A 303 10.59 -13.82 1.68
N TYR A 304 11.46 -12.99 1.10
CA TYR A 304 11.88 -11.71 1.64
C TYR A 304 11.98 -10.65 0.53
N ASP A 305 11.54 -9.43 0.83
CA ASP A 305 11.67 -8.27 -0.07
C ASP A 305 12.07 -7.05 0.77
N LEU A 306 13.15 -6.39 0.36
CA LEU A 306 13.67 -5.21 1.04
C LEU A 306 13.29 -3.96 0.26
N GLY A 307 12.53 -3.07 0.90
CA GLY A 307 12.13 -1.82 0.28
C GLY A 307 12.69 -0.60 0.97
N PHE A 308 13.13 0.33 0.14
CA PHE A 308 13.57 1.64 0.55
C PHE A 308 12.78 2.71 -0.20
N ARG A 309 12.51 3.85 0.43
CA ARG A 309 11.89 5.00 -0.23
C ARG A 309 12.40 6.30 0.34
N ILE A 310 12.69 7.23 -0.57
CA ILE A 310 12.93 8.63 -0.26
C ILE A 310 11.76 9.42 -0.83
N THR A 311 11.17 10.32 -0.02
CA THR A 311 10.12 11.23 -0.46
C THR A 311 10.52 12.67 -0.18
N LEU A 312 10.32 13.53 -1.18
CA LEU A 312 10.43 14.97 -1.10
C LEU A 312 9.03 15.59 -1.17
N ASP A 313 8.63 16.27 -0.10
CA ASP A 313 7.42 17.07 -0.04
C ASP A 313 7.80 18.54 -0.24
N ARG A 314 7.30 19.16 -1.32
CA ARG A 314 7.53 20.58 -1.60
C ARG A 314 6.28 21.38 -1.21
N PRO A 315 6.27 22.05 -0.03
CA PRO A 315 5.12 22.84 0.38
C PRO A 315 4.92 24.00 -0.59
N LYS A 316 3.66 24.35 -0.83
CA LYS A 316 3.32 25.48 -1.70
C LYS A 316 3.98 26.73 -1.12
N ARG A 317 4.85 27.40 -1.90
CA ARG A 317 5.30 28.75 -1.54
C ARG A 317 4.03 29.57 -1.36
N LYS A 318 3.75 30.01 -0.13
CA LYS A 318 2.68 31.01 0.09
C LYS A 318 2.99 32.11 -0.92
N PRO A 319 2.06 32.47 -1.83
CA PRO A 319 2.28 33.62 -2.68
C PRO A 319 2.60 34.74 -1.71
N GLN A 320 3.84 35.22 -1.77
CA GLN A 320 4.24 36.39 -1.05
C GLN A 320 3.25 37.42 -1.55
N ARG A 321 2.26 37.77 -0.72
CA ARG A 321 1.37 38.88 -0.99
C ARG A 321 2.36 40.02 -1.14
N SER A 322 2.72 40.33 -2.38
CA SER A 322 3.45 41.54 -2.71
C SER A 322 2.62 42.60 -2.04
N GLY A 323 3.17 43.18 -0.97
CA GLY A 323 2.51 44.26 -0.30
C GLY A 323 2.33 45.36 -1.33
N ARG A 324 1.19 45.37 -2.02
CA ARG A 324 0.52 46.63 -2.26
C ARG A 324 0.26 47.14 -0.86
N GLN A 325 1.26 47.85 -0.32
CA GLN A 325 1.04 48.92 0.61
C GLN A 325 0.02 49.81 -0.09
N SER A 326 -1.26 49.54 0.14
CA SER A 326 -2.26 50.57 -0.01
C SER A 326 -1.81 51.64 0.96
N PHE A 327 -1.20 52.70 0.44
CA PHE A 327 -1.11 53.98 1.12
C PHE A 327 -2.54 54.33 1.53
N ARG A 328 -2.94 53.92 2.74
CA ARG A 328 -4.11 54.46 3.40
C ARG A 328 -3.68 55.86 3.81
N ALA A 329 -4.22 56.85 3.12
CA ALA A 329 -4.25 58.21 3.64
C ALA A 329 -4.82 58.18 5.07
N PRO A 330 -4.30 59.01 5.99
CA PRO A 330 -4.79 59.07 7.36
C PRO A 330 -6.23 59.58 7.35
N ALA A 331 -7.19 58.67 7.54
CA ALA A 331 -8.57 59.05 7.82
C ALA A 331 -8.65 59.50 9.28
N SER A 332 -9.17 60.70 9.43
CA SER A 332 -9.39 61.46 10.64
C SER A 332 -10.25 60.73 11.67
N PHE A 333 -9.93 61.07 12.92
CA PHE A 333 -10.61 60.83 14.17
C PHE A 333 -12.15 60.93 14.09
N MET A 334 -12.87 59.90 14.54
CA MET A 334 -14.27 59.97 15.00
C MET A 334 -14.44 58.98 16.15
N PRO A 335 -14.94 59.39 17.34
CA PRO A 335 -15.15 58.51 18.48
C PRO A 335 -16.59 57.97 18.54
N GLY A 336 -16.73 56.77 19.10
CA GLY A 336 -17.97 56.31 19.73
C GLY A 336 -18.83 55.37 18.91
N HIS A 337 -18.79 54.08 19.25
CA HIS A 337 -19.97 53.36 19.76
C HIS A 337 -19.57 51.97 20.25
N VAL A 338 -19.91 51.73 21.52
CA VAL A 338 -19.82 50.45 22.23
C VAL A 338 -21.11 49.67 21.96
N ASN A 339 -21.02 48.38 21.60
CA ASN A 339 -21.80 47.33 22.28
C ASN A 339 -21.49 45.88 21.83
N MET A 340 -21.25 45.07 22.86
CA MET A 340 -21.66 43.68 23.15
C MET A 340 -21.45 42.52 22.16
N ALA A 341 -20.47 41.70 22.54
CA ALA A 341 -20.59 40.28 22.88
C ALA A 341 -21.45 39.34 22.00
N SER A 342 -20.76 38.45 21.28
CA SER A 342 -21.26 37.12 20.92
C SER A 342 -20.14 36.11 21.13
N LEU A 343 -20.23 35.37 22.24
CA LEU A 343 -19.46 34.17 22.57
C LEU A 343 -19.96 33.00 21.70
N ALA A 344 -19.19 32.58 20.69
CA ALA A 344 -19.31 31.25 20.11
C ALA A 344 -18.04 30.87 19.32
N GLY A 345 -17.40 29.76 19.71
CA GLY A 345 -16.53 28.99 18.81
C GLY A 345 -15.03 29.13 19.02
N SER A 346 -14.51 28.69 20.17
CA SER A 346 -13.08 28.41 20.34
C SER A 346 -12.61 27.33 19.33
N PRO A 347 -11.52 27.55 18.58
CA PRO A 347 -10.90 26.49 17.79
C PRO A 347 -10.11 25.54 18.69
N ILE A 348 -10.36 24.25 18.52
CA ILE A 348 -9.62 23.12 19.10
C ILE A 348 -8.13 23.24 18.72
N PRO A 349 -7.18 23.20 19.68
CA PRO A 349 -5.76 23.27 19.37
C PRO A 349 -5.23 21.90 18.95
N GLY A 350 -4.60 21.82 17.79
CA GLY A 350 -3.86 20.63 17.35
C GLY A 350 -3.15 20.91 16.03
N PHE A 351 -1.82 20.79 16.04
CA PHE A 351 -0.85 21.26 15.03
C PHE A 351 -0.52 22.75 15.06
N ARG A 352 0.27 23.15 16.06
CA ARG A 352 1.30 24.18 15.85
C ARG A 352 2.66 23.50 15.84
N SER A 353 3.41 23.72 14.76
CA SER A 353 4.84 23.41 14.68
C SER A 353 5.56 24.15 15.80
N VAL A 354 6.31 23.41 16.62
CA VAL A 354 7.25 24.01 17.57
C VAL A 354 8.42 24.55 16.75
N THR A 355 8.39 25.83 16.42
CA THR A 355 9.60 26.61 16.20
C THR A 355 10.24 26.80 17.56
N ARG A 356 11.30 26.04 17.86
CA ARG A 356 12.18 26.36 18.98
C ARG A 356 13.32 27.21 18.44
N GLY A 357 13.44 28.40 19.02
CA GLY A 357 14.44 29.40 18.69
C GLY A 357 15.83 29.06 19.21
N GLU A 358 16.72 29.93 18.77
CA GLU A 358 18.15 30.10 19.02
C GLU A 358 18.59 29.91 20.47
N GLY A 359 19.85 29.52 20.64
CA GLY A 359 20.59 29.65 21.91
C GLY A 359 21.76 28.69 22.03
N PHE A 360 22.94 29.17 21.60
CA PHE A 360 24.31 28.63 21.71
C PHE A 360 24.76 27.58 20.70
#